data_AF-A0AAN7AVW0-F1
#
_entry.id   AF-A0AAN7AVW0-F1
#
_cell.length_a   1.000
_cell.length_b   1.000
_cell.length_c   1.000
_cell.angle_alpha   90.00
_cell.angle_beta   90.00
_cell.angle_gamma   90.00
#
_symmetry.space_group_name_H-M   'P 1'
#
loop_
_entity.id
_entity.type
_entity.pdbx_description
1 polymer ?
#
loop_
_entity_poly.entity_id
_entity_poly.type
_entity_poly.pdbx_seq_one_letter_code
_entity_poly.pdbx_strand_id
1 'polypeptide(L)'
;MGNGPGAAQNNHHFIRGSYSRNADGGYEGGAHPPPPPPPPPPAPAPAPRPTPITPASAQPWLTVAPPALNRPRTGYILVSLAIYNGYPFKDHWAFFLRQSSSASNGILVHAEGNVRDGFIFEIKRNHDFAVTGNVPALIDLHWVDGRFFNQGMWNNGHHRVERPGVPTCPFELSVARAPAPRRSLNPVEERAPTPARPARIRQRNCQTWIVEAGAMLVQDQMIPEDVLEYLLAIKQ
;
A
#
# COMPACT_ATOMS: atom_id res chain seq x y z
N MET A 1 43.23 43.59 -2.13
CA MET A 1 42.67 44.86 -2.63
C MET A 1 41.32 44.56 -3.25
N GLY A 2 40.17 45.10 -2.88
CA GLY A 2 39.66 45.90 -1.76
C GLY A 2 38.14 45.59 -1.73
N ASN A 3 37.50 45.44 -0.57
CA ASN A 3 36.70 46.48 0.11
C ASN A 3 35.88 47.33 -0.89
N GLY A 4 34.56 47.43 -0.83
CA GLY A 4 33.64 47.27 0.30
C GLY A 4 32.21 47.65 -0.12
N PRO A 5 31.30 47.88 0.85
CA PRO A 5 29.86 47.59 0.75
C PRO A 5 28.98 48.85 0.66
N GLY A 6 27.65 48.67 0.52
CA GLY A 6 26.69 49.77 0.59
C GLY A 6 25.32 49.31 1.11
N ALA A 7 24.98 49.81 2.30
CA ALA A 7 23.72 49.61 3.03
C ALA A 7 22.86 50.89 3.01
N ALA A 8 21.72 50.83 3.73
CA ALA A 8 20.76 51.88 4.14
C ALA A 8 19.59 52.12 3.16
N GLN A 9 18.32 51.95 3.54
CA GLN A 9 17.48 52.51 4.63
C GLN A 9 17.06 53.99 4.46
N ASN A 10 15.75 54.18 4.68
CA ASN A 10 15.02 55.35 5.16
C ASN A 10 14.59 56.47 4.19
N ASN A 11 13.26 56.59 4.05
CA ASN A 11 12.49 57.80 3.78
C ASN A 11 11.21 57.71 4.62
N HIS A 12 10.60 58.76 5.15
CA HIS A 12 10.99 60.12 5.50
C HIS A 12 9.87 60.63 6.41
N HIS A 13 10.23 61.37 7.45
CA HIS A 13 9.34 62.14 8.31
C HIS A 13 8.63 63.26 7.52
N PHE A 14 7.38 63.58 7.84
CA PHE A 14 6.82 64.91 7.61
C PHE A 14 6.11 65.42 8.86
N ILE A 15 6.40 66.67 9.22
CA ILE A 15 6.00 67.39 10.44
C ILE A 15 4.99 68.49 10.09
N ARG A 16 4.20 68.90 11.11
CA ARG A 16 3.45 70.18 11.33
C ARG A 16 1.97 70.11 10.93
N GLY A 17 1.00 70.65 11.67
CA GLY A 17 1.01 71.44 12.90
C GLY A 17 -0.37 72.11 13.11
N SER A 18 -0.86 72.10 14.35
CA SER A 18 -1.67 73.12 15.06
C SER A 18 -2.89 73.86 14.44
N TYR A 19 -4.02 73.68 15.15
CA TYR A 19 -5.04 74.63 15.66
C TYR A 19 -6.10 75.35 14.77
N SER A 20 -7.34 74.92 15.00
CA SER A 20 -8.56 75.66 15.44
C SER A 20 -9.63 76.24 14.49
N ARG A 21 -10.87 75.83 14.87
CA ARG A 21 -12.21 76.46 14.83
C ARG A 21 -12.91 76.62 13.48
N ASN A 22 -14.09 75.99 13.40
CA ASN A 22 -15.36 76.73 13.36
C ASN A 22 -16.47 75.95 14.08
N ALA A 23 -17.31 76.69 14.77
CA ALA A 23 -18.54 76.26 15.42
C ALA A 23 -19.61 75.95 14.36
N ASP A 24 -20.54 75.03 14.62
CA ASP A 24 -21.92 75.39 15.01
C ASP A 24 -22.82 74.17 15.27
N GLY A 25 -23.74 74.35 16.22
CA GLY A 25 -25.09 73.80 16.25
C GLY A 25 -25.35 72.28 16.18
N GLY A 26 -25.89 71.72 17.27
CA GLY A 26 -26.70 70.50 17.19
C GLY A 26 -26.86 69.76 18.51
N TYR A 27 -27.87 70.13 19.30
CA TYR A 27 -28.32 69.36 20.47
C TYR A 27 -29.21 68.20 20.00
N GLU A 28 -28.74 66.95 20.01
CA GLU A 28 -29.61 65.77 20.00
C GLU A 28 -29.02 64.61 20.82
N GLY A 29 -29.81 64.09 21.76
CA GLY A 29 -29.82 62.68 22.16
C GLY A 29 -28.62 62.11 22.91
N GLY A 30 -28.59 62.28 24.23
CA GLY A 30 -27.76 61.44 25.11
C GLY A 30 -28.22 59.98 25.09
N ALA A 31 -27.46 59.12 24.42
CA ALA A 31 -27.54 57.67 24.57
C ALA A 31 -26.22 57.18 25.20
N HIS A 32 -26.29 56.58 26.39
CA HIS A 32 -25.14 55.93 27.00
C HIS A 32 -24.66 54.78 26.09
N PRO A 33 -23.34 54.61 25.88
CA PRO A 33 -22.84 53.44 25.17
C PRO A 33 -23.18 52.18 25.98
N PRO A 34 -23.56 51.06 25.33
CA PRO A 34 -23.78 49.80 26.03
C PRO A 34 -22.49 49.36 26.74
N PRO A 35 -22.59 48.69 27.90
CA PRO A 35 -21.41 48.16 28.56
C PRO A 35 -20.68 47.17 27.63
N PRO A 36 -19.35 47.06 27.72
CA PRO A 36 -18.60 46.10 26.94
C PRO A 36 -19.09 44.68 27.24
N PRO A 37 -19.08 43.77 26.25
CA PRO A 37 -19.45 42.39 26.49
C PRO A 37 -18.51 41.75 27.53
N PRO A 38 -19.00 40.81 28.35
CA PRO A 38 -18.15 40.08 29.29
C PRO A 38 -17.04 39.33 28.53
N PRO A 39 -15.85 39.15 29.14
CA PRO A 39 -14.78 38.38 28.54
C PRO A 39 -15.25 36.93 28.28
N PRO A 40 -14.79 36.29 27.19
CA PRO A 40 -15.12 34.91 26.93
C PRO A 40 -14.62 34.01 28.06
N PRO A 41 -15.33 32.91 28.38
CA PRO A 41 -14.88 31.95 29.37
C PRO A 41 -13.50 31.38 28.96
N PRO A 42 -12.64 31.04 29.94
CA PRO A 42 -11.35 30.42 29.64
C PRO A 42 -11.55 29.12 28.85
N ALA A 43 -10.75 28.93 27.81
CA ALA A 43 -10.80 27.74 26.99
C ALA A 43 -10.56 26.49 27.86
N PRO A 44 -11.33 25.40 27.67
CA PRO A 44 -11.08 24.16 28.38
C PRO A 44 -9.66 23.67 28.09
N ALA A 45 -8.98 23.16 29.13
CA ALA A 45 -7.64 22.60 28.99
C ALA A 45 -7.62 21.54 27.89
N PRO A 46 -6.55 21.49 27.06
CA PRO A 46 -6.46 20.48 26.01
C PRO A 46 -6.52 19.09 26.64
N ALA A 47 -7.43 18.26 26.14
CA ALA A 47 -7.52 16.87 26.55
C ALA A 47 -6.14 16.20 26.39
N PRO A 48 -5.75 15.29 27.31
CA PRO A 48 -4.52 14.54 27.15
C PRO A 48 -4.56 13.86 25.78
N ARG A 49 -3.52 14.14 24.98
CA ARG A 49 -3.36 13.56 23.66
C ARG A 49 -3.41 12.03 23.84
N PRO A 50 -4.33 11.31 23.18
CA PRO A 50 -4.29 9.86 23.26
C PRO A 50 -2.90 9.43 22.80
N THR A 51 -2.21 8.68 23.65
CA THR A 51 -0.99 7.97 23.26
C THR A 51 -1.30 7.24 21.97
N PRO A 52 -0.42 7.29 20.94
CA PRO A 52 -0.58 6.40 19.81
C PRO A 52 -0.58 4.98 20.36
N ILE A 53 -1.76 4.36 20.40
CA ILE A 53 -1.85 2.92 20.44
C ILE A 53 -1.30 2.55 19.07
N THR A 54 -0.01 2.26 18.99
CA THR A 54 0.49 1.49 17.84
C THR A 54 -0.20 0.15 18.00
N PRO A 55 -1.19 -0.24 17.17
CA PRO A 55 -1.40 -1.67 17.05
C PRO A 55 -0.10 -2.15 16.42
N ALA A 56 0.70 -2.91 17.17
CA ALA A 56 1.52 -3.90 16.52
C ALA A 56 0.54 -4.69 15.67
N SER A 57 0.45 -4.37 14.38
CA SER A 57 -0.25 -5.19 13.42
C SER A 57 0.47 -6.52 13.49
N ALA A 58 -0.03 -7.41 14.34
CA ALA A 58 0.55 -8.72 14.53
C ALA A 58 0.49 -9.37 13.16
N GLN A 59 1.65 -9.45 12.51
CA GLN A 59 1.79 -9.99 11.18
C GLN A 59 1.40 -11.48 11.27
N PRO A 60 0.25 -11.93 10.72
CA PRO A 60 -0.27 -13.26 11.03
C PRO A 60 0.71 -14.39 10.67
N TRP A 61 1.47 -14.18 9.60
CA TRP A 61 2.52 -15.07 9.12
C TRP A 61 3.71 -15.24 10.08
N LEU A 62 3.84 -14.42 11.12
CA LEU A 62 4.80 -14.64 12.22
C LEU A 62 4.29 -15.63 13.28
N THR A 63 2.99 -15.87 13.34
CA THR A 63 2.34 -16.69 14.40
C THR A 63 1.86 -18.05 13.90
N VAL A 64 1.64 -18.19 12.59
CA VAL A 64 1.26 -19.46 11.96
C VAL A 64 2.52 -20.10 11.40
N ALA A 65 2.80 -21.34 11.78
CA ALA A 65 3.93 -22.09 11.25
C ALA A 65 3.74 -22.38 9.74
N PRO A 66 4.78 -22.19 8.91
CA PRO A 66 4.71 -22.52 7.49
C PRO A 66 4.61 -24.04 7.26
N PRO A 67 4.13 -24.48 6.08
CA PRO A 67 4.10 -25.88 5.71
C PRO A 67 5.49 -26.52 5.78
N ALA A 68 5.55 -27.80 6.16
CA ALA A 68 6.81 -28.51 6.22
C ALA A 68 7.36 -28.76 4.81
N LEU A 69 8.60 -28.32 4.56
CA LEU A 69 9.27 -28.60 3.29
C LEU A 69 9.89 -29.99 3.30
N ASN A 70 9.49 -30.79 2.31
CA ASN A 70 10.23 -32.00 1.97
C ASN A 70 11.61 -31.65 1.40
N ARG A 71 12.53 -32.61 1.41
CA ARG A 71 13.87 -32.40 0.82
C ARG A 71 13.77 -31.99 -0.65
N PRO A 72 14.65 -31.09 -1.11
CA PRO A 72 14.71 -30.71 -2.52
C PRO A 72 14.94 -31.94 -3.39
N ARG A 73 14.21 -32.01 -4.50
CA ARG A 73 14.38 -33.03 -5.53
C ARG A 73 14.99 -32.37 -6.77
N THR A 74 15.92 -33.04 -7.41
CA THR A 74 16.54 -32.55 -8.65
C THR A 74 15.45 -32.24 -9.68
N GLY A 75 15.53 -31.05 -10.27
CA GLY A 75 14.57 -30.57 -11.27
C GLY A 75 13.31 -29.91 -10.69
N TYR A 76 13.08 -29.95 -9.37
CA TYR A 76 11.92 -29.26 -8.77
C TYR A 76 12.20 -27.77 -8.61
N ILE A 77 11.13 -26.98 -8.67
CA ILE A 77 11.16 -25.53 -8.46
C ILE A 77 10.52 -25.23 -7.11
N LEU A 78 11.20 -24.46 -6.29
CA LEU A 78 10.72 -23.99 -5.01
C LEU A 78 9.74 -22.84 -5.24
N VAL A 79 8.53 -22.98 -4.72
CA VAL A 79 7.54 -21.90 -4.63
C VAL A 79 7.63 -21.29 -3.25
N SER A 80 7.91 -19.99 -3.20
CA SER A 80 7.91 -19.20 -1.97
C SER A 80 6.81 -18.13 -2.04
N LEU A 81 6.28 -17.74 -0.89
CA LEU A 81 5.50 -16.52 -0.72
C LEU A 81 6.45 -15.36 -0.44
N ALA A 82 6.44 -14.34 -1.29
CA ALA A 82 7.09 -13.06 -1.02
C ALA A 82 6.08 -12.09 -0.40
N ILE A 83 6.40 -11.61 0.80
CA ILE A 83 5.58 -10.67 1.57
C ILE A 83 6.31 -9.33 1.69
N TYR A 84 5.73 -8.30 1.09
CA TYR A 84 6.19 -6.92 1.22
C TYR A 84 5.34 -6.19 2.27
N ASN A 85 6.00 -5.58 3.25
CA ASN A 85 5.32 -4.85 4.32
C ASN A 85 4.47 -3.72 3.73
N GLY A 86 3.16 -3.81 3.90
CA GLY A 86 2.19 -2.88 3.33
C GLY A 86 1.82 -1.71 4.22
N TYR A 87 2.35 -1.63 5.45
CA TYR A 87 1.90 -0.67 6.46
C TYR A 87 1.80 0.77 5.90
N PRO A 88 0.68 1.49 6.13
CA PRO A 88 -0.47 1.14 7.00
C PRO A 88 -1.57 0.29 6.33
N PHE A 89 -1.33 -0.21 5.13
CA PHE A 89 -2.24 -1.09 4.39
C PHE A 89 -1.88 -2.57 4.59
N LYS A 90 -2.63 -3.46 3.93
CA LYS A 90 -2.33 -4.89 3.88
C LYS A 90 -1.05 -5.14 3.09
N ASP A 91 -0.29 -6.15 3.51
CA ASP A 91 0.93 -6.55 2.83
C ASP A 91 0.67 -6.92 1.37
N HIS A 92 1.65 -6.62 0.51
CA HIS A 92 1.63 -7.09 -0.86
C HIS A 92 2.24 -8.48 -0.94
N TRP A 93 1.53 -9.40 -1.59
CA TRP A 93 1.95 -10.80 -1.72
C TRP A 93 2.22 -11.16 -3.18
N ALA A 94 3.24 -11.99 -3.38
CA ALA A 94 3.62 -12.55 -4.67
C ALA A 94 4.09 -14.00 -4.51
N PHE A 95 3.89 -14.82 -5.53
CA PHE A 95 4.64 -16.08 -5.64
C PHE A 95 6.04 -15.80 -6.18
N PHE A 96 7.05 -16.42 -5.59
CA PHE A 96 8.42 -16.37 -6.08
C PHE A 96 8.93 -17.78 -6.37
N LEU A 97 9.29 -18.03 -7.63
CA LEU A 97 9.72 -19.32 -8.12
C LEU A 97 11.25 -19.35 -8.21
N ARG A 98 11.88 -20.34 -7.57
CA ARG A 98 13.33 -20.45 -7.47
C ARG A 98 13.83 -21.85 -7.76
N GLN A 99 15.02 -21.96 -8.37
CA GLN A 99 15.68 -23.24 -8.59
C GLN A 99 16.26 -23.85 -7.30
N SER A 100 16.56 -23.01 -6.31
CA SER A 100 17.00 -23.45 -4.99
C SER A 100 16.60 -22.45 -3.90
N SER A 101 16.64 -22.87 -2.63
CA SER A 101 16.43 -21.98 -1.49
C SER A 101 17.54 -20.92 -1.31
N SER A 102 18.68 -21.10 -1.98
CA SER A 102 19.80 -20.15 -1.98
C SER A 102 19.87 -19.27 -3.23
N ALA A 103 19.00 -19.49 -4.22
CA ALA A 103 18.98 -18.68 -5.43
C ALA A 103 18.54 -17.24 -5.07
N SER A 104 19.36 -16.26 -5.47
CA SER A 104 19.10 -14.83 -5.25
C SER A 104 18.08 -14.26 -6.26
N ASN A 105 17.95 -14.91 -7.40
CA ASN A 105 17.03 -14.57 -8.48
C ASN A 105 15.98 -15.66 -8.68
N GLY A 106 14.86 -15.27 -9.30
CA GLY A 106 13.75 -16.16 -9.55
C GLY A 106 12.71 -15.56 -10.50
N ILE A 107 11.50 -16.10 -10.47
CA ILE A 107 10.36 -15.53 -11.22
C ILE A 107 9.32 -15.06 -10.22
N LEU A 108 8.98 -13.78 -10.28
CA LEU A 108 7.95 -13.18 -9.43
C LEU A 108 6.63 -13.17 -10.19
N VAL A 109 5.59 -13.76 -9.61
CA VAL A 109 4.24 -13.79 -10.19
C VAL A 109 3.25 -13.18 -9.19
N HIS A 110 2.54 -12.15 -9.61
CA HIS A 110 1.63 -11.41 -8.72
C HIS A 110 0.52 -10.69 -9.47
N ALA A 111 -0.50 -10.28 -8.71
CA ALA A 111 -1.43 -9.25 -9.14
C ALA A 111 -0.93 -7.90 -8.64
N GLU A 112 -0.49 -7.04 -9.56
CA GLU A 112 0.08 -5.73 -9.29
C GLU A 112 -0.94 -4.62 -9.50
N GLY A 113 -1.03 -3.68 -8.56
CA GLY A 113 -1.98 -2.58 -8.62
C GLY A 113 -2.63 -2.31 -7.28
N ASN A 114 -3.80 -1.67 -7.31
CA ASN A 114 -4.47 -1.26 -6.09
C ASN A 114 -5.99 -1.25 -6.29
N VAL A 115 -6.71 -1.05 -5.19
CA VAL A 115 -8.17 -1.13 -5.13
C VAL A 115 -8.88 -0.01 -5.89
N ARG A 116 -8.18 1.10 -6.15
CA ARG A 116 -8.67 2.26 -6.91
C ARG A 116 -8.52 2.03 -8.41
N ASP A 117 -7.37 1.52 -8.86
CA ASP A 117 -7.04 1.42 -10.29
C ASP A 117 -7.32 0.01 -10.85
N GLY A 118 -7.54 -0.96 -9.96
CA GLY A 118 -7.59 -2.38 -10.30
C GLY A 118 -6.19 -3.01 -10.26
N PHE A 119 -6.16 -4.32 -10.51
CA PHE A 119 -4.93 -5.10 -10.49
C PHE A 119 -4.70 -5.75 -11.85
N ILE A 120 -3.42 -5.87 -12.23
CA ILE A 120 -2.96 -6.50 -13.46
C ILE A 120 -2.11 -7.71 -13.07
N PHE A 121 -2.35 -8.84 -13.72
CA PHE A 121 -1.49 -10.01 -13.59
C PHE A 121 -0.12 -9.69 -14.21
N GLU A 122 0.95 -9.75 -13.42
CA GLU A 122 2.32 -9.43 -13.82
C GLU A 122 3.24 -10.62 -13.56
N ILE A 123 4.13 -10.89 -14.52
CA ILE A 123 5.23 -11.85 -14.36
C ILE A 123 6.55 -11.10 -14.54
N LYS A 124 7.43 -11.19 -13.54
CA LYS A 124 8.81 -10.71 -13.62
C LYS A 124 9.76 -11.89 -13.76
N ARG A 125 10.34 -12.05 -14.94
CA ARG A 125 11.35 -13.06 -15.27
C ARG A 125 12.69 -12.65 -14.68
N ASN A 126 13.44 -13.63 -14.16
CA ASN A 126 14.78 -13.44 -13.59
C ASN A 126 14.86 -12.20 -12.67
N HIS A 127 13.89 -12.08 -11.78
CA HIS A 127 13.80 -11.01 -10.80
C HIS A 127 14.74 -11.27 -9.64
N ASP A 128 15.53 -10.25 -9.27
CA ASP A 128 16.45 -10.26 -8.15
C ASP A 128 16.07 -9.13 -7.18
N PHE A 129 15.73 -9.49 -5.94
CA PHE A 129 15.30 -8.52 -4.93
C PHE A 129 16.43 -7.58 -4.52
N ALA A 130 17.68 -8.04 -4.52
CA ALA A 130 18.83 -7.24 -4.12
C ALA A 130 19.07 -6.08 -5.09
N VAL A 131 18.82 -6.30 -6.39
CA VAL A 131 18.97 -5.26 -7.42
C VAL A 131 17.87 -4.19 -7.31
N THR A 132 16.66 -4.58 -6.91
CA THR A 132 15.53 -3.64 -6.83
C THR A 132 15.44 -2.87 -5.52
N GLY A 133 16.20 -3.26 -4.49
CA GLY A 133 16.20 -2.64 -3.16
C GLY A 133 14.91 -2.87 -2.35
N ASN A 134 13.90 -3.51 -2.92
CA ASN A 134 12.65 -3.86 -2.26
C ASN A 134 12.67 -5.34 -1.89
N VAL A 135 13.23 -5.65 -0.71
CA VAL A 135 13.46 -7.03 -0.25
C VAL A 135 12.25 -7.51 0.58
N PRO A 136 11.50 -8.53 0.11
CA PRO A 136 10.38 -9.08 0.86
C PRO A 136 10.86 -10.06 1.95
N ALA A 137 9.99 -10.35 2.92
CA ALA A 137 10.09 -11.58 3.68
C ALA A 137 9.73 -12.76 2.77
N LEU A 138 10.54 -13.81 2.78
CA LEU A 138 10.30 -15.03 2.00
C LEU A 138 9.90 -16.18 2.90
N ILE A 139 8.78 -16.81 2.58
CA ILE A 139 8.30 -18.02 3.23
C ILE A 139 8.24 -19.13 2.18
N ASP A 140 9.06 -20.15 2.33
CA ASP A 140 9.07 -21.28 1.43
C ASP A 140 7.82 -22.15 1.65
N LEU A 141 7.07 -22.40 0.58
CA LEU A 141 5.77 -23.10 0.64
C LEU A 141 5.90 -24.56 0.22
N HIS A 142 6.43 -24.82 -0.97
CA HIS A 142 6.48 -26.18 -1.52
C HIS A 142 7.47 -26.34 -2.67
N TRP A 143 7.98 -27.56 -2.86
CA TRP A 143 8.73 -27.96 -4.05
C TRP A 143 7.77 -28.52 -5.09
N VAL A 144 7.69 -27.87 -6.26
CA VAL A 144 6.82 -28.31 -7.37
C VAL A 144 7.66 -29.03 -8.41
N ASP A 145 7.14 -30.13 -8.94
CA ASP A 145 7.82 -30.94 -9.95
C ASP A 145 8.16 -30.09 -11.20
N GLY A 146 9.41 -30.21 -11.67
CA GLY A 146 9.94 -29.52 -12.84
C GLY A 146 9.10 -29.68 -14.10
N ARG A 147 8.33 -30.76 -14.22
CA ARG A 147 7.44 -31.02 -15.37
C ARG A 147 6.37 -29.95 -15.59
N PHE A 148 6.04 -29.16 -14.57
CA PHE A 148 5.08 -28.06 -14.66
C PHE A 148 5.71 -26.73 -15.10
N PHE A 149 7.01 -26.74 -15.40
CA PHE A 149 7.82 -25.58 -15.73
C PHE A 149 8.55 -25.78 -17.06
N ASN A 150 8.80 -24.69 -17.77
CA ASN A 150 9.49 -24.70 -19.06
C ASN A 150 10.85 -24.04 -18.94
N GLN A 151 11.91 -24.58 -19.54
CA GLN A 151 13.26 -24.02 -19.42
C GLN A 151 13.36 -22.55 -19.89
N GLY A 152 12.60 -22.17 -20.93
CA GLY A 152 12.59 -20.81 -21.45
C GLY A 152 12.01 -19.76 -20.48
N MET A 153 11.31 -20.18 -19.43
CA MET A 153 10.65 -19.27 -18.47
C MET A 153 11.65 -18.42 -17.68
N TRP A 154 12.92 -18.80 -17.63
CA TRP A 154 13.99 -18.01 -16.99
C TRP A 154 14.53 -16.87 -17.87
N ASN A 155 13.99 -16.69 -19.09
CA ASN A 155 14.36 -15.63 -20.02
C ASN A 155 15.88 -15.53 -20.26
N ASN A 156 16.56 -16.68 -20.39
CA ASN A 156 18.01 -16.78 -20.54
C ASN A 156 18.80 -16.03 -19.44
N GLY A 157 18.24 -15.91 -18.23
CA GLY A 157 18.86 -15.18 -17.13
C GLY A 157 18.81 -13.65 -17.26
N HIS A 158 18.02 -13.12 -18.20
CA HIS A 158 17.80 -11.67 -18.34
C HIS A 158 16.53 -11.24 -17.62
N HIS A 159 16.62 -10.16 -16.85
CA HIS A 159 15.45 -9.57 -16.21
C HIS A 159 14.46 -9.05 -17.25
N ARG A 160 13.17 -9.39 -17.09
CA ARG A 160 12.08 -8.89 -17.93
C ARG A 160 10.80 -8.78 -17.12
N VAL A 161 10.06 -7.70 -17.34
CA VAL A 161 8.71 -7.49 -16.77
C VAL A 161 7.68 -7.65 -17.87
N GLU A 162 6.66 -8.47 -17.61
CA GLU A 162 5.53 -8.73 -18.52
C GLU A 162 4.25 -8.23 -17.86
N ARG A 163 3.61 -7.20 -18.45
CA ARG A 163 2.37 -6.58 -17.96
C ARG A 163 1.39 -6.32 -19.14
N PRO A 164 0.31 -7.10 -19.29
CA PRO A 164 -0.01 -8.30 -18.51
C PRO A 164 1.01 -9.43 -18.75
N GLY A 165 1.17 -10.29 -17.74
CA GLY A 165 2.01 -11.48 -17.81
C GLY A 165 1.51 -12.45 -18.87
N VAL A 166 2.42 -13.08 -19.59
CA VAL A 166 2.09 -14.10 -20.60
C VAL A 166 2.53 -15.47 -20.05
N PRO A 167 1.59 -16.33 -19.63
CA PRO A 167 1.93 -17.67 -19.17
C PRO A 167 2.65 -18.48 -20.25
N THR A 168 3.76 -19.09 -19.87
CA THR A 168 4.60 -19.92 -20.75
C THR A 168 4.67 -21.36 -20.31
N CYS A 169 4.21 -21.70 -19.10
CA CYS A 169 4.25 -23.05 -18.54
C CYS A 169 2.94 -23.42 -17.79
N PRO A 170 2.69 -24.72 -17.52
CA PRO A 170 1.52 -25.17 -16.78
C PRO A 170 1.28 -24.46 -15.44
N PHE A 171 2.34 -24.22 -14.65
CA PHE A 171 2.21 -23.50 -13.38
C PHE A 171 1.65 -22.08 -13.60
N GLU A 172 2.23 -21.33 -14.54
CA GLU A 172 1.79 -19.96 -14.86
C GLU A 172 0.36 -19.94 -15.41
N LEU A 173 0.00 -20.93 -16.23
CA LEU A 173 -1.35 -21.07 -16.76
C LEU A 173 -2.37 -21.32 -15.64
N SER A 174 -2.01 -22.13 -14.65
CA SER A 174 -2.86 -22.44 -13.49
C SER A 174 -3.16 -21.19 -12.66
N VAL A 175 -2.11 -20.46 -12.26
CA VAL A 175 -2.28 -19.23 -11.45
C VAL A 175 -2.98 -18.11 -12.22
N ALA A 176 -2.81 -18.04 -13.56
CA ALA A 176 -3.48 -17.05 -14.39
C ALA A 176 -5.00 -17.26 -14.50
N ARG A 177 -5.53 -18.45 -14.14
CA ARG A 177 -6.98 -18.68 -14.06
C ARG A 177 -7.63 -17.91 -12.90
N ALA A 178 -6.87 -17.57 -11.86
CA ALA A 178 -7.37 -16.75 -10.78
C ALA A 178 -7.58 -15.31 -11.27
N PRO A 179 -8.82 -14.78 -11.22
CA PRO A 179 -9.09 -13.47 -11.78
C PRO A 179 -8.39 -12.38 -10.97
N ALA A 180 -7.59 -11.57 -11.66
CA ALA A 180 -6.97 -10.39 -11.08
C ALA A 180 -8.06 -9.50 -10.41
N PRO A 181 -7.83 -8.99 -9.19
CA PRO A 181 -8.83 -8.19 -8.50
C PRO A 181 -9.27 -6.98 -9.32
N ARG A 182 -10.59 -6.84 -9.51
CA ARG A 182 -11.20 -5.68 -10.18
C ARG A 182 -11.24 -4.48 -9.23
N ARG A 183 -11.31 -3.28 -9.81
CA ARG A 183 -11.54 -2.02 -9.06
C ARG A 183 -12.75 -2.18 -8.14
N SER A 184 -12.59 -1.84 -6.86
CA SER A 184 -13.63 -2.04 -5.84
C SER A 184 -14.10 -0.75 -5.17
N LEU A 185 -13.55 0.41 -5.57
CA LEU A 185 -13.99 1.72 -5.10
C LEU A 185 -14.95 2.33 -6.13
N ASN A 186 -16.24 2.35 -5.79
CA ASN A 186 -17.22 3.18 -6.49
C ASN A 186 -16.90 4.67 -6.22
N PRO A 187 -16.96 5.55 -7.23
CA PRO A 187 -16.90 7.00 -7.01
C PRO A 187 -18.04 7.45 -6.08
N VAL A 188 -17.78 8.44 -5.22
CA VAL A 188 -18.74 8.97 -4.23
C VAL A 188 -19.97 9.63 -4.89
N GLU A 189 -19.90 9.93 -6.19
CA GLU A 189 -20.94 10.63 -6.96
C GLU A 189 -22.13 9.74 -7.38
N GLU A 190 -22.02 8.41 -7.27
CA GLU A 190 -23.04 7.46 -7.73
C GLU A 190 -23.79 6.80 -6.57
N ARG A 191 -24.30 7.62 -5.64
CA ARG A 191 -25.17 7.13 -4.56
C ARG A 191 -26.52 7.83 -4.60
N ALA A 192 -27.43 7.29 -5.41
CA ALA A 192 -28.86 7.49 -5.15
C ALA A 192 -29.20 6.97 -3.73
N PRO A 193 -30.02 7.70 -2.96
CA PRO A 193 -30.29 7.34 -1.57
C PRO A 193 -31.23 6.13 -1.54
N THR A 194 -30.68 4.92 -1.44
CA THR A 194 -31.46 3.72 -1.09
C THR A 194 -31.13 3.28 0.34
N PRO A 195 -32.13 3.02 1.19
CA PRO A 195 -31.96 2.66 2.60
C PRO A 195 -31.67 1.16 2.77
N ALA A 196 -30.88 0.58 1.87
CA ALA A 196 -30.43 -0.80 2.00
C ALA A 196 -29.10 -0.81 2.77
N ARG A 197 -29.08 -1.53 3.89
CA ARG A 197 -27.89 -1.83 4.69
C ARG A 197 -26.71 -2.14 3.74
N PRO A 198 -25.58 -1.42 3.82
CA PRO A 198 -24.51 -1.59 2.84
C PRO A 198 -24.05 -3.04 2.87
N ALA A 199 -24.24 -3.74 1.76
CA ALA A 199 -23.64 -5.05 1.57
C ALA A 199 -22.13 -4.90 1.86
N ARG A 200 -21.57 -5.74 2.75
CA ARG A 200 -20.13 -5.72 3.03
C ARG A 200 -19.40 -6.00 1.72
N ILE A 201 -18.86 -4.94 1.10
CA ILE A 201 -18.02 -5.08 -0.09
C ILE A 201 -16.77 -5.84 0.36
N ARG A 202 -16.66 -7.11 -0.05
CA ARG A 202 -15.42 -7.87 0.11
C ARG A 202 -14.41 -7.33 -0.89
N GLN A 203 -13.54 -6.45 -0.42
CA GLN A 203 -12.47 -5.86 -1.21
C GLN A 203 -11.48 -6.96 -1.64
N ARG A 204 -11.35 -7.17 -2.95
CA ARG A 204 -10.35 -8.09 -3.52
C ARG A 204 -9.02 -7.34 -3.68
N ASN A 205 -7.92 -8.02 -3.36
CA ASN A 205 -6.55 -7.49 -3.40
C ASN A 205 -5.55 -8.60 -3.80
N CYS A 206 -4.26 -8.28 -3.85
CA CYS A 206 -3.18 -9.23 -4.17
C CYS A 206 -3.18 -10.49 -3.28
N GLN A 207 -3.44 -10.36 -1.97
CA GLN A 207 -3.54 -11.53 -1.08
C GLN A 207 -4.72 -12.42 -1.43
N THR A 208 -5.86 -11.84 -1.82
CA THR A 208 -7.00 -12.60 -2.33
C THR A 208 -6.66 -13.33 -3.62
N TRP A 209 -5.93 -12.67 -4.51
CA TRP A 209 -5.44 -13.30 -5.73
C TRP A 209 -4.50 -14.47 -5.45
N ILE A 210 -3.55 -14.34 -4.51
CA ILE A 210 -2.63 -15.43 -4.13
C ILE A 210 -3.37 -16.64 -3.59
N VAL A 211 -4.37 -16.44 -2.72
CA VAL A 211 -5.19 -17.54 -2.18
C VAL A 211 -5.97 -18.24 -3.30
N GLU A 212 -6.61 -17.49 -4.20
CA GLU A 212 -7.35 -18.08 -5.32
C GLU A 212 -6.44 -18.78 -6.33
N ALA A 213 -5.26 -18.22 -6.61
CA ALA A 213 -4.24 -18.85 -7.44
C ALA A 213 -3.69 -20.12 -6.77
N GLY A 214 -3.49 -20.11 -5.45
CA GLY A 214 -3.15 -21.29 -4.66
C GLY A 214 -4.20 -22.40 -4.80
N ALA A 215 -5.48 -22.05 -4.76
CA ALA A 215 -6.56 -23.02 -4.99
C ALA A 215 -6.52 -23.63 -6.40
N MET A 216 -6.16 -22.85 -7.44
CA MET A 216 -5.95 -23.39 -8.79
C MET A 216 -4.78 -24.39 -8.84
N LEU A 217 -3.69 -24.10 -8.14
CA LEU A 217 -2.52 -24.98 -8.06
C LEU A 217 -2.82 -26.28 -7.32
N VAL A 218 -3.64 -26.24 -6.26
CA VAL A 218 -4.13 -27.44 -5.55
C VAL A 218 -5.02 -28.27 -6.47
N GLN A 219 -5.96 -27.62 -7.17
CA GLN A 219 -6.84 -28.30 -8.13
C GLN A 219 -6.05 -29.02 -9.24
N ASP A 220 -4.95 -28.42 -9.70
CA ASP A 220 -4.06 -29.02 -10.70
C ASP A 220 -2.99 -29.96 -10.10
N GLN A 221 -3.08 -30.25 -8.80
CA GLN A 221 -2.18 -31.16 -8.08
C GLN A 221 -0.69 -30.73 -8.14
N MET A 222 -0.44 -29.43 -8.18
CA MET A 222 0.92 -28.86 -8.20
C MET A 222 1.43 -28.55 -6.81
N ILE A 223 0.54 -28.19 -5.88
CA ILE A 223 0.84 -27.99 -4.46
C ILE A 223 -0.20 -28.73 -3.60
N PRO A 224 0.16 -29.14 -2.38
CA PRO A 224 -0.78 -29.77 -1.43
C PRO A 224 -1.75 -28.76 -0.79
N GLU A 225 -2.86 -29.28 -0.25
CA GLU A 225 -3.94 -28.50 0.39
C GLU A 225 -3.44 -27.72 1.61
N ASP A 226 -2.49 -28.25 2.38
CA ASP A 226 -1.93 -27.60 3.57
C ASP A 226 -1.25 -26.26 3.26
N VAL A 227 -0.69 -26.10 2.06
CA VAL A 227 -0.18 -24.81 1.58
C VAL A 227 -1.31 -23.81 1.40
N LEU A 228 -2.45 -24.23 0.85
CA LEU A 228 -3.62 -23.36 0.69
C LEU A 228 -4.22 -22.99 2.05
N GLU A 229 -4.33 -23.94 2.97
CA GLU A 229 -4.76 -23.71 4.35
C GLU A 229 -3.86 -22.69 5.05
N TYR A 230 -2.55 -22.80 4.87
CA TYR A 230 -1.59 -21.82 5.39
C TYR A 230 -1.84 -20.43 4.82
N LEU A 231 -1.94 -20.29 3.49
CA LEU A 231 -2.20 -19.01 2.83
C LEU A 231 -3.52 -18.37 3.29
N LEU A 232 -4.55 -19.17 3.51
CA LEU A 232 -5.84 -18.74 4.07
C LEU A 232 -5.69 -18.25 5.52
N ALA A 233 -4.93 -18.97 6.34
CA ALA A 233 -4.73 -18.65 7.75
C ALA A 233 -3.96 -17.34 7.98
N ILE A 234 -3.00 -17.01 7.10
CA ILE A 234 -2.15 -15.83 7.26
C ILE A 234 -2.65 -14.57 6.52
N LYS A 235 -3.73 -14.69 5.74
CA LYS A 235 -4.30 -13.59 4.96
C LYS A 235 -4.91 -12.52 5.86
N GLN A 236 -4.60 -11.24 5.58
CA GLN A 236 -5.10 -10.06 6.27
C GLN A 236 -6.39 -9.53 5.64
#